data_AF-A0A938ZY65-F1
#
_entry.id   AF-A0A938ZY65-F1
#
_cell.length_a   1.000
_cell.length_b   1.000
_cell.length_c   1.000
_cell.angle_alpha   90.00
_cell.angle_beta   90.00
_cell.angle_gamma   90.00
#
_symmetry.space_group_name_H-M   'P 1'
#
loop_
_entity.id
_entity.type
_entity.pdbx_description
1 polymer ?
#
loop_
_entity_poly.entity_id
_entity_poly.type
_entity_poly.pdbx_seq_one_letter_code
_entity_poly.pdbx_strand_id
1 'polypeptide(L)'
;MSHHLPDTRIPAPCIINTGIIVNKLDIRRLLADLGRVHYIYTQEDKVLSEGEGDVMEVFANPQRSTLVANHALYLNVWSFDYLELKQSSQQETFFDLMQEGVCLRLIPRSTPLQERRERSFNVSAIEAMMEQVLSARWDAEIDDDCSDSF
;
A
#
# COMPACT_ATOMS: atom_id res chain seq x y z
N MET A 1 -16.15 32.57 -39.14
CA MET A 1 -15.90 33.00 -37.75
C MET A 1 -15.39 31.79 -36.98
N SER A 2 -14.07 31.59 -36.94
CA SER A 2 -13.47 30.50 -36.16
C SER A 2 -13.48 30.93 -34.70
N HIS A 3 -14.33 30.29 -33.89
CA HIS A 3 -14.29 30.46 -32.45
C HIS A 3 -12.99 29.82 -31.93
N HIS A 4 -11.97 30.64 -31.72
CA HIS A 4 -10.83 30.27 -30.89
C HIS A 4 -11.36 30.10 -29.46
N LEU A 5 -11.66 28.86 -29.07
CA LEU A 5 -11.81 28.51 -27.66
C LEU A 5 -10.48 28.88 -26.99
N PRO A 6 -10.51 29.66 -25.89
CA PRO A 6 -9.28 29.96 -25.17
C PRO A 6 -8.68 28.64 -24.69
N ASP A 7 -7.40 28.43 -25.00
CA ASP A 7 -6.57 27.31 -24.54
C ASP A 7 -6.33 27.46 -23.03
N THR A 8 -7.40 27.34 -22.23
CA THR A 8 -7.33 27.33 -20.78
C THR A 8 -6.87 25.93 -20.36
N ARG A 9 -5.57 25.66 -20.48
CA ARG A 9 -4.97 24.48 -19.86
C ARG A 9 -4.97 24.71 -18.36
N ILE A 10 -6.08 24.38 -17.72
CA ILE A 10 -6.14 24.31 -16.25
C ILE A 10 -5.05 23.32 -15.84
N PRO A 11 -4.10 23.70 -14.99
CA PRO A 11 -3.06 22.79 -14.54
C PRO A 11 -3.70 21.61 -13.80
N ALA A 12 -3.04 20.45 -13.85
CA ALA A 12 -3.45 19.31 -13.05
C ALA A 12 -3.50 19.71 -11.56
N PRO A 13 -4.48 19.19 -10.79
CA PRO A 13 -4.63 19.54 -9.39
C PRO A 13 -3.42 19.07 -8.56
N CYS A 14 -3.02 19.88 -7.58
CA CYS A 14 -2.04 19.52 -6.57
C CYS A 14 -2.78 19.20 -5.27
N ILE A 15 -2.72 17.94 -4.83
CA ILE A 15 -3.44 17.45 -3.65
C ILE A 15 -2.42 17.04 -2.60
N ILE A 16 -2.50 17.61 -1.41
CA ILE A 16 -1.60 17.35 -0.28
C ILE A 16 -2.44 16.94 0.92
N ASN A 17 -2.28 15.69 1.37
CA ASN A 17 -2.89 15.07 2.56
C ASN A 17 -4.42 14.99 2.61
N THR A 18 -5.13 15.93 2.00
CA THR A 18 -6.59 15.96 1.94
C THR A 18 -7.06 16.43 0.58
N GLY A 19 -8.16 15.85 0.09
CA GLY A 19 -8.75 16.25 -1.19
C GLY A 19 -9.49 15.12 -1.88
N ILE A 20 -10.13 15.43 -3.00
CA ILE A 20 -10.92 14.50 -3.79
C ILE A 20 -10.15 14.13 -5.06
N ILE A 21 -10.02 12.83 -5.31
CA ILE A 21 -9.38 12.27 -6.50
C ILE A 21 -10.44 11.55 -7.32
N VAL A 22 -10.69 12.05 -8.52
CA VAL A 22 -11.65 11.45 -9.48
C VAL A 22 -10.94 10.65 -10.58
N ASN A 23 -9.68 10.97 -10.86
CA ASN A 23 -8.91 10.33 -11.91
C ASN A 23 -8.56 8.88 -11.50
N LYS A 24 -9.06 7.90 -12.25
CA LYS A 24 -8.88 6.47 -11.93
C LYS A 24 -7.41 6.02 -11.95
N LEU A 25 -6.57 6.63 -12.79
CA LEU A 25 -5.15 6.32 -12.83
C LEU A 25 -4.45 6.79 -11.56
N ASP A 26 -4.81 7.97 -11.07
CA ASP A 26 -4.24 8.53 -9.84
C ASP A 26 -4.73 7.77 -8.60
N ILE A 27 -6.01 7.42 -8.53
CA ILE A 27 -6.55 6.52 -7.49
C ILE A 27 -5.78 5.19 -7.49
N ARG A 28 -5.61 4.57 -8.66
CA ARG A 28 -4.90 3.28 -8.76
C ARG A 28 -3.45 3.39 -8.28
N ARG A 29 -2.73 4.43 -8.70
CA ARG A 29 -1.34 4.67 -8.26
C ARG A 29 -1.26 4.82 -6.75
N LEU A 30 -2.13 5.64 -6.17
CA LEU A 30 -2.15 5.92 -4.75
C LEU A 30 -2.42 4.67 -3.91
N LEU A 31 -3.40 3.85 -4.32
CA LEU A 31 -3.77 2.64 -3.58
C LEU A 31 -2.80 1.48 -3.79
N ALA A 32 -2.08 1.44 -4.92
CA ALA A 32 -1.12 0.37 -5.21
C ALA A 32 0.10 0.38 -4.28
N ASP A 33 0.38 1.53 -3.64
CA ASP A 33 1.45 1.68 -2.66
C ASP A 33 1.02 1.26 -1.24
N LEU A 34 -0.25 0.86 -1.05
CA LEU A 34 -0.74 0.36 0.22
C LEU A 34 -0.32 -1.09 0.43
N GLY A 35 0.19 -1.39 1.63
CA GLY A 35 0.39 -2.76 2.11
C GLY A 35 -0.78 -3.19 2.99
N ARG A 36 -0.51 -3.35 4.29
CA ARG A 36 -1.52 -3.73 5.27
C ARG A 36 -2.44 -2.57 5.62
N VAL A 37 -3.74 -2.83 5.62
CA VAL A 37 -4.77 -1.85 5.93
C VAL A 37 -5.81 -2.41 6.90
N HIS A 38 -6.34 -1.52 7.71
CA HIS A 38 -7.63 -1.70 8.35
C HIS A 38 -8.71 -1.17 7.42
N TYR A 39 -9.70 -2.00 7.11
CA TYR A 39 -10.81 -1.62 6.25
C TYR A 39 -12.11 -1.50 7.04
N ILE A 40 -12.93 -0.51 6.67
CA ILE A 40 -14.28 -0.34 7.19
C ILE A 40 -15.20 -0.16 5.97
N TYR A 41 -16.15 -1.07 5.80
CA TYR A 41 -17.14 -1.02 4.74
C TYR A 41 -18.48 -0.57 5.32
N THR A 42 -18.97 0.58 4.84
CA THR A 42 -20.26 1.14 5.24
C THR A 42 -21.23 1.21 4.07
N GLN A 43 -22.51 1.03 4.38
CA GLN A 43 -23.62 1.29 3.46
C GLN A 43 -24.69 2.07 4.22
N GLU A 44 -25.15 3.19 3.67
CA GLU A 44 -26.11 4.11 4.30
C GLU A 44 -25.70 4.46 5.75
N ASP A 45 -24.43 4.83 5.93
CA ASP A 45 -23.79 5.17 7.21
C ASP A 45 -23.74 4.05 8.26
N LYS A 46 -24.14 2.82 7.90
CA LYS A 46 -24.04 1.64 8.77
C LYS A 46 -22.80 0.83 8.41
N VAL A 47 -21.99 0.51 9.42
CA VAL A 47 -20.88 -0.43 9.28
C VAL A 47 -21.44 -1.82 9.01
N LEU A 48 -21.14 -2.38 7.84
CA LEU A 48 -21.53 -3.73 7.45
C LEU A 48 -20.40 -4.73 7.64
N SER A 49 -19.14 -4.29 7.49
CA SER A 49 -17.96 -5.13 7.69
C SER A 49 -16.76 -4.28 8.08
N GLU A 50 -15.89 -4.85 8.91
CA GLU A 50 -14.65 -4.23 9.37
C GLU A 50 -13.60 -5.32 9.61
N GLY A 51 -12.34 -5.00 9.34
CA GLY A 51 -11.25 -5.93 9.64
C GLY A 51 -9.89 -5.46 9.13
N GLU A 52 -8.91 -6.35 9.22
CA GLU A 52 -7.57 -6.16 8.66
C GLU A 52 -7.39 -6.99 7.40
N GLY A 53 -6.59 -6.48 6.46
CA GLY A 53 -6.14 -7.23 5.31
C GLY A 53 -5.01 -6.55 4.54
N ASP A 54 -4.43 -7.29 3.61
CA ASP A 54 -3.35 -6.81 2.76
C ASP A 54 -3.91 -6.48 1.36
N VAL A 55 -3.50 -5.33 0.81
CA VAL A 55 -3.85 -4.93 -0.55
C VAL A 55 -3.00 -5.76 -1.53
N MET A 56 -3.64 -6.70 -2.21
CA MET A 56 -2.98 -7.66 -3.09
C MET A 56 -2.86 -7.15 -4.53
N GLU A 57 -3.90 -6.48 -5.02
CA GLU A 57 -3.95 -5.94 -6.39
C GLU A 57 -4.84 -4.70 -6.42
N VAL A 58 -4.43 -3.68 -7.17
CA VAL A 58 -5.28 -2.54 -7.54
C VAL A 58 -5.36 -2.42 -9.05
N PHE A 59 -6.56 -2.54 -9.61
CA PHE A 59 -6.76 -2.59 -11.05
C PHE A 59 -7.94 -1.71 -11.48
N ALA A 60 -8.06 -1.53 -12.80
CA ALA A 60 -9.12 -0.77 -13.45
C ALA A 60 -9.73 -1.65 -14.53
N ASN A 61 -10.87 -2.27 -14.24
CA ASN A 61 -11.54 -3.17 -15.19
C ASN A 61 -13.06 -3.10 -15.01
N PRO A 62 -13.85 -2.75 -16.05
CA PRO A 62 -15.31 -2.62 -15.93
C PRO A 62 -16.05 -3.93 -15.61
N GLN A 63 -15.42 -5.09 -15.79
CA GLN A 63 -16.06 -6.41 -15.68
C GLN A 63 -15.65 -7.19 -14.42
N ARG A 64 -14.75 -6.66 -13.59
CA ARG A 64 -14.26 -7.33 -12.38
C ARG A 64 -14.73 -6.58 -11.13
N SER A 65 -15.05 -7.30 -10.06
CA SER A 65 -15.48 -6.68 -8.79
C SER A 65 -14.29 -6.31 -7.90
N THR A 66 -14.50 -5.34 -7.00
CA THR A 66 -13.68 -5.24 -5.78
C THR A 66 -14.00 -6.42 -4.86
N LEU A 67 -12.99 -7.10 -4.32
CA LEU A 67 -13.15 -8.25 -3.44
C LEU A 67 -12.35 -8.05 -2.16
N VAL A 68 -12.97 -8.36 -1.02
CA VAL A 68 -12.32 -8.48 0.29
C VAL A 68 -12.67 -9.85 0.83
N ALA A 69 -11.70 -10.76 0.87
CA ALA A 69 -11.91 -12.12 1.35
C ALA A 69 -10.60 -12.68 1.88
N ASN A 70 -10.65 -13.48 2.95
CA ASN A 70 -9.47 -14.11 3.55
C ASN A 70 -8.32 -13.12 3.84
N HIS A 71 -8.66 -11.95 4.37
CA HIS A 71 -7.68 -10.88 4.64
C HIS A 71 -6.93 -10.37 3.40
N ALA A 72 -7.41 -10.66 2.19
CA ALA A 72 -6.86 -10.19 0.93
C ALA A 72 -7.82 -9.21 0.25
N LEU A 73 -7.30 -8.04 -0.15
CA LEU A 73 -8.04 -7.00 -0.84
C LEU A 73 -7.61 -6.93 -2.31
N TYR A 74 -8.56 -7.12 -3.22
CA TYR A 74 -8.41 -6.92 -4.66
C TYR A 74 -9.29 -5.74 -5.05
N LEU A 75 -8.69 -4.58 -5.26
CA LEU A 75 -9.39 -3.31 -5.40
C LEU A 75 -9.57 -2.95 -6.87
N ASN A 76 -10.82 -2.88 -7.33
CA ASN A 76 -11.13 -2.29 -8.62
C ASN A 76 -11.51 -0.82 -8.45
N VAL A 77 -10.73 0.10 -9.02
CA VAL A 77 -11.02 1.54 -8.92
C VAL A 77 -12.27 1.98 -9.70
N TRP A 78 -12.81 1.10 -10.54
CA TRP A 78 -14.08 1.31 -11.25
C TRP A 78 -15.31 0.92 -10.42
N SER A 79 -15.13 0.27 -9.25
CA SER A 79 -16.23 0.04 -8.31
C SER A 79 -16.64 1.30 -7.56
N PHE A 80 -15.87 2.38 -7.65
CA PHE A 80 -16.07 3.61 -6.88
C PHE A 80 -16.16 4.80 -7.82
N ASP A 81 -16.83 5.87 -7.44
CA ASP A 81 -16.93 7.12 -8.20
C ASP A 81 -15.68 7.98 -8.01
N TYR A 82 -15.25 8.15 -6.76
CA TYR A 82 -14.08 8.93 -6.39
C TYR A 82 -13.44 8.40 -5.11
N LEU A 83 -12.23 8.88 -4.83
CA LEU A 83 -11.54 8.69 -3.56
C LEU A 83 -11.47 10.04 -2.84
N GLU A 84 -11.78 10.04 -1.55
CA GLU A 84 -11.53 11.18 -0.68
C GLU A 84 -10.38 10.87 0.28
N LEU A 85 -9.33 11.68 0.21
CA LEU A 85 -8.18 11.62 1.09
C LEU A 85 -8.48 12.47 2.32
N LYS A 86 -8.33 11.89 3.52
CA LYS A 86 -8.58 12.56 4.79
C LYS A 86 -7.49 12.24 5.80
N GLN A 87 -7.42 13.06 6.85
CA GLN A 87 -6.59 12.80 8.01
C GLN A 87 -7.45 12.79 9.28
N SER A 88 -7.11 11.90 10.21
CA SER A 88 -7.70 11.91 11.54
C SER A 88 -7.17 13.09 12.35
N SER A 89 -7.78 13.35 13.51
CA SER A 89 -7.26 14.34 14.47
C SER A 89 -5.83 14.02 14.94
N GLN A 90 -5.41 12.76 14.79
CA GLN A 90 -4.07 12.26 15.14
C GLN A 90 -3.12 12.23 13.93
N GLN A 91 -3.49 12.86 12.80
CA GLN A 91 -2.72 12.91 11.55
C GLN A 91 -2.58 11.56 10.82
N GLU A 92 -3.34 10.53 11.20
CA GLU A 92 -3.40 9.30 10.41
C GLU A 92 -4.16 9.54 9.11
N THR A 93 -3.56 9.16 7.98
CA THR A 93 -4.20 9.27 6.67
C THR A 93 -5.17 8.11 6.48
N PHE A 94 -6.34 8.40 5.94
CA PHE A 94 -7.27 7.37 5.49
C PHE A 94 -7.91 7.74 4.15
N PHE A 95 -8.31 6.70 3.43
CA PHE A 95 -8.80 6.79 2.06
C PHE A 95 -10.25 6.31 2.04
N ASP A 96 -11.18 7.22 1.76
CA ASP A 96 -12.59 6.89 1.59
C ASP A 96 -12.88 6.66 0.10
N LEU A 97 -13.10 5.40 -0.27
CA LEU A 97 -13.54 5.02 -1.62
C LEU A 97 -15.06 5.09 -1.68
N MET A 98 -15.58 6.06 -2.41
CA MET A 98 -16.99 6.42 -2.39
C MET A 98 -17.71 5.90 -3.62
N GLN A 99 -18.86 5.26 -3.42
CA GLN A 99 -19.86 4.93 -4.44
C GLN A 99 -21.22 5.29 -3.85
N GLU A 100 -22.23 5.64 -4.65
CA GLU A 100 -23.57 5.98 -4.15
C GLU A 100 -24.04 5.12 -2.96
N GLY A 101 -24.19 5.75 -1.78
CA GLY A 101 -24.64 5.10 -0.54
C GLY A 101 -23.64 4.14 0.12
N VAL A 102 -22.43 3.96 -0.44
CA VAL A 102 -21.42 3.00 0.01
C VAL A 102 -20.06 3.70 0.20
N CYS A 103 -19.34 3.33 1.26
CA CYS A 103 -17.96 3.76 1.47
C CYS A 103 -17.09 2.57 1.89
N LEU A 104 -15.96 2.40 1.21
CA LEU A 104 -14.86 1.56 1.68
C LEU A 104 -13.74 2.47 2.18
N ARG A 105 -13.62 2.58 3.51
CA ARG A 105 -12.50 3.28 4.15
C ARG A 105 -11.31 2.34 4.28
N LEU A 106 -10.14 2.82 3.89
CA LEU A 106 -8.86 2.14 4.12
C LEU A 106 -7.97 3.00 5.02
N ILE A 107 -7.47 2.42 6.10
CA ILE A 107 -6.53 3.05 7.04
C ILE A 107 -5.23 2.24 6.98
N PRO A 108 -4.13 2.79 6.43
CA PRO A 108 -2.86 2.08 6.40
C PRO A 108 -2.35 1.79 7.80
N ARG A 109 -1.86 0.57 8.02
CA ARG A 109 -1.16 0.19 9.27
C ARG A 109 0.34 0.47 9.22
N SER A 110 0.86 0.64 8.00
CA SER A 110 2.26 0.96 7.72
C SER A 110 2.31 2.03 6.64
N THR A 111 3.32 2.90 6.74
CA THR A 111 3.64 3.82 5.65
C THR A 111 4.65 3.17 4.69
N PRO A 112 4.68 3.56 3.41
CA PRO A 112 5.72 3.10 2.47
C PRO A 112 7.15 3.36 3.00
N LEU A 113 7.34 4.43 3.79
CA LEU A 113 8.61 4.72 4.47
C LEU A 113 8.94 3.71 5.57
N GLN A 114 7.97 3.30 6.37
CA GLN A 114 8.17 2.26 7.40
C GLN A 114 8.45 0.90 6.76
N GLU A 115 7.67 0.48 5.77
CA GLU A 115 7.89 -0.81 5.10
C GLU A 115 9.26 -0.87 4.43
N ARG A 116 9.68 0.23 3.79
CA ARG A 116 11.02 0.31 3.19
C ARG A 116 12.12 0.22 4.25
N ARG A 117 11.94 0.85 5.41
CA ARG A 117 12.90 0.73 6.53
C ARG A 117 12.96 -0.70 7.04
N GLU A 118 11.83 -1.33 7.31
CA GLU A 118 11.75 -2.71 7.79
C GLU A 118 12.42 -3.69 6.82
N ARG A 119 12.15 -3.55 5.50
CA ARG A 119 12.84 -4.35 4.48
C ARG A 119 14.36 -4.14 4.51
N SER A 120 14.83 -2.90 4.67
CA SER A 120 16.27 -2.62 4.74
C SER A 120 16.94 -3.25 5.96
N PHE A 121 16.28 -3.19 7.13
CA PHE A 121 16.80 -3.82 8.35
C PHE A 121 16.86 -5.35 8.23
N ASN A 122 15.84 -5.97 7.63
CA ASN A 122 15.81 -7.41 7.42
C ASN A 122 16.96 -7.89 6.53
N VAL A 123 17.29 -7.16 5.46
CA VAL A 123 18.41 -7.53 4.57
C VAL A 123 19.75 -7.47 5.34
N SER A 124 20.00 -6.37 6.06
CA SER A 124 21.25 -6.23 6.82
C SER A 124 21.39 -7.26 7.94
N ALA A 125 20.30 -7.64 8.60
CA ALA A 125 20.30 -8.70 9.60
C ALA A 125 20.62 -10.07 8.99
N ILE A 126 20.02 -10.39 7.84
CA ILE A 126 20.31 -11.63 7.11
C ILE A 126 21.79 -11.68 6.69
N GLU A 127 22.33 -10.58 6.15
CA GLU A 127 23.74 -10.48 5.76
C GLU A 127 24.69 -10.71 6.94
N ALA A 128 24.44 -10.06 8.08
CA ALA A 128 25.25 -10.23 9.27
C ALA A 128 25.20 -11.67 9.84
N MET A 129 24.02 -12.31 9.81
CA MET A 129 23.90 -13.73 10.19
C MET A 129 24.66 -14.64 9.22
N MET A 130 24.64 -14.34 7.93
CA MET A 130 25.38 -15.09 6.91
C MET A 130 26.90 -14.99 7.13
N GLU A 131 27.40 -13.79 7.41
CA GLU A 131 28.82 -13.56 7.71
C GLU A 131 29.25 -14.34 8.96
N GLN A 132 28.47 -14.28 10.05
CA GLN A 132 28.74 -15.07 11.25
C GLN A 132 28.76 -16.58 11.00
N VAL A 133 27.84 -17.12 10.20
CA VAL A 133 27.80 -18.55 9.87
C VAL A 133 29.00 -18.95 9.01
N LEU A 134 29.39 -18.11 8.04
CA LEU A 134 30.54 -18.36 7.19
C LEU A 134 31.86 -18.30 7.99
N SER A 135 32.01 -17.31 8.88
CA SER A 135 33.15 -17.21 9.79
C SER A 135 33.22 -18.43 10.72
N ALA A 136 32.10 -18.82 11.33
CA ALA A 136 32.07 -19.99 12.22
C ALA A 136 32.41 -21.31 11.50
N ARG A 137 32.04 -21.45 10.21
CA ARG A 137 32.47 -22.61 9.40
C ARG A 137 33.96 -22.60 9.11
N TRP A 138 34.50 -21.44 8.76
CA TRP A 138 35.93 -21.29 8.50
C TRP A 138 36.75 -21.60 9.75
N ASP A 139 36.33 -21.11 10.92
CA ASP A 139 37.01 -21.38 12.20
C ASP A 139 36.98 -22.88 12.55
N ALA A 140 35.89 -23.58 12.25
CA ALA A 140 35.77 -25.02 12.49
C ALA A 140 36.62 -25.89 11.55
N GLU A 141 36.85 -25.47 10.30
CA GLU A 141 37.73 -26.18 9.35
C GLU A 141 39.21 -25.96 9.67
N ILE A 142 39.58 -24.77 10.20
CA ILE A 142 40.96 -24.49 10.62
C ILE A 142 41.39 -25.29 11.86
N ASP A 143 40.47 -25.55 12.79
CA ASP A 143 40.77 -26.31 14.02
C ASP A 143 40.96 -27.82 13.77
N ASP A 144 40.50 -28.38 12.64
CA ASP A 144 40.63 -29.80 12.30
C ASP A 144 41.99 -30.13 11.63
N ASP A 145 42.59 -29.16 10.91
CA ASP A 145 43.87 -29.32 10.19
C ASP A 145 45.13 -29.15 11.08
N CYS A 146 44.98 -28.80 12.36
CA CYS A 146 46.10 -28.60 13.30
C CYS A 146 46.47 -29.85 14.14
N SER A 147 45.87 -31.01 13.85
CA SER A 147 46.00 -32.22 14.69
C SER A 147 46.91 -33.33 14.16
N ASP A 148 47.67 -33.12 13.08
CA ASP A 148 48.70 -34.09 12.65
C ASP A 148 50.03 -33.41 12.31
N SER A 149 51.02 -33.55 13.21
CA SER A 149 52.37 -34.06 12.92
C SER A 149 53.28 -33.95 14.16
N PHE A 150 53.68 -35.11 14.68
CA PHE A 150 54.78 -35.32 15.63
C PHE A 150 56.15 -35.24 14.94
#